data_AF-A0A3C1GTW6-F1
#
_entry.id   AF-A0A3C1GTW6-F1
#
_cell.length_a   1.000
_cell.length_b   1.000
_cell.length_c   1.000
_cell.angle_alpha   90.00
_cell.angle_beta   90.00
_cell.angle_gamma   90.00
#
_symmetry.space_group_name_H-M   'P 1'
#
loop_
_entity.id
_entity.type
_entity.pdbx_description
1 polymer ?
#
loop_
_entity_poly.entity_id
_entity_poly.type
_entity_poly.pdbx_seq_one_letter_code
_entity_poly.pdbx_strand_id
1 'polypeptide(L)'
;MANFNTHLNVAFMASGVASLTVYKAGLIDDSGFLMCVMLGTVGGLLPDLDSDNSTPIKLGFNLISFVFAFALVMHWRSELSLLSLMVLWLAGYAFMRYVVFYIFTNLTVHRGV
;
A
#
# COMPACT_ATOMS: atom_id res chain seq x y z
N MET A 1 -18.39 -12.39 5.58
CA MET A 1 -17.63 -11.12 5.51
C MET A 1 -17.65 -10.64 4.07
N ALA A 2 -17.63 -9.31 3.87
CA ALA A 2 -17.43 -8.75 2.54
C ALA A 2 -15.99 -9.05 2.06
N ASN A 3 -15.73 -9.05 0.75
CA ASN A 3 -14.37 -9.28 0.25
C ASN A 3 -13.61 -7.96 0.08
N PHE A 4 -12.31 -8.06 -0.19
CA PHE A 4 -11.43 -6.90 -0.40
C PHE A 4 -11.99 -5.88 -1.39
N ASN A 5 -12.53 -6.35 -2.52
CA ASN A 5 -13.12 -5.46 -3.52
C ASN A 5 -14.34 -4.72 -2.97
N THR A 6 -15.16 -5.37 -2.14
CA THR A 6 -16.27 -4.70 -1.46
C THR A 6 -15.76 -3.65 -0.49
N HIS A 7 -14.80 -3.98 0.38
CA HIS A 7 -14.22 -3.02 1.33
C HIS A 7 -13.59 -1.82 0.62
N LEU A 8 -12.78 -2.06 -0.42
CA LEU A 8 -12.16 -1.02 -1.23
C LEU A 8 -13.20 -0.13 -1.91
N ASN A 9 -14.14 -0.72 -2.65
CA ASN A 9 -15.09 0.03 -3.46
C ASN A 9 -16.07 0.81 -2.58
N VAL A 10 -16.60 0.19 -1.52
CA VAL A 10 -17.54 0.86 -0.61
C VAL A 10 -16.83 1.97 0.15
N ALA A 11 -15.62 1.74 0.65
CA ALA A 11 -14.86 2.76 1.36
C ALA A 11 -14.51 3.95 0.45
N PHE A 12 -14.05 3.68 -0.77
CA PHE A 12 -13.75 4.72 -1.76
C PHE A 12 -14.99 5.51 -2.15
N MET A 13 -16.10 4.84 -2.48
CA MET A 13 -17.34 5.53 -2.88
C MET A 13 -17.94 6.33 -1.72
N ALA A 14 -18.03 5.75 -0.52
CA ALA A 14 -18.62 6.43 0.63
C ALA A 14 -17.77 7.64 1.06
N SER A 15 -16.45 7.48 1.17
CA SER A 15 -15.55 8.58 1.50
C SER A 15 -15.49 9.63 0.39
N GLY A 16 -15.52 9.23 -0.88
CA GLY A 16 -15.60 10.10 -2.04
C GLY A 16 -16.84 10.99 -2.01
N VAL A 17 -18.02 10.39 -1.88
CA VAL A 17 -19.30 11.12 -1.83
C VAL A 17 -19.35 12.05 -0.62
N ALA A 18 -18.99 11.56 0.58
CA ALA A 18 -19.02 12.37 1.80
C ALA A 18 -17.99 13.51 1.78
N SER A 19 -16.77 13.27 1.27
CA SER A 19 -15.76 14.32 1.19
C SER A 19 -16.15 15.37 0.14
N LEU A 20 -16.77 14.94 -0.97
CA LEU A 20 -17.22 15.86 -2.03
C LEU A 20 -18.33 16.79 -1.55
N THR A 21 -19.28 16.27 -0.76
CA THR A 21 -20.35 17.11 -0.19
C THR A 21 -19.79 18.15 0.78
N VAL A 22 -18.85 17.75 1.66
CA VAL A 22 -18.19 18.66 2.62
C VAL A 22 -17.31 19.69 1.90
N TYR A 23 -16.59 19.28 0.84
CA TYR A 23 -15.80 20.17 -0.02
C TYR A 23 -16.69 21.21 -0.72
N LYS A 24 -17.79 20.78 -1.34
CA LYS A 24 -18.74 21.70 -2.00
C LYS A 24 -19.47 22.62 -1.02
N ALA A 25 -19.61 22.23 0.24
CA ALA A 25 -20.11 23.10 1.30
C ALA A 25 -19.07 24.15 1.76
N GLY A 26 -17.84 24.13 1.23
CA GLY A 26 -16.77 25.09 1.58
C GLY A 26 -16.11 24.83 2.94
N LEU A 27 -16.30 23.63 3.50
CA LEU A 27 -15.78 23.27 4.84
C LEU A 27 -14.33 22.74 4.81
N ILE A 28 -13.90 22.22 3.65
CA ILE A 28 -12.54 21.73 3.42
C ILE A 28 -12.05 22.25 2.06
N ASP A 29 -10.74 22.40 1.94
CA ASP A 29 -10.06 22.79 0.71
C ASP A 29 -9.74 21.57 -0.18
N ASP A 30 -9.07 21.81 -1.31
CA ASP A 30 -8.70 20.77 -2.27
C ASP A 30 -7.85 19.67 -1.62
N SER A 31 -6.92 20.07 -0.74
CA SER A 31 -6.05 19.14 -0.03
C SER A 31 -6.84 18.32 1.00
N GLY A 32 -7.75 18.95 1.75
CA GLY A 32 -8.64 18.29 2.69
C GLY A 32 -9.56 17.28 2.02
N PHE A 33 -10.13 17.61 0.85
CA PHE A 33 -10.92 16.67 0.06
C PHE A 33 -10.13 15.40 -0.26
N LEU A 34 -8.94 15.55 -0.84
CA LEU A 34 -8.09 14.41 -1.20
C LEU A 34 -7.70 13.59 0.03
N MET A 35 -7.33 14.24 1.13
CA MET A 35 -6.97 13.56 2.37
C MET A 35 -8.14 12.78 2.96
N CYS A 36 -9.35 13.33 2.98
CA CYS A 36 -10.53 12.63 3.50
C CYS A 36 -10.88 11.39 2.66
N VAL A 37 -10.80 11.47 1.33
CA VAL A 37 -11.01 10.31 0.46
C VAL A 37 -9.93 9.25 0.69
N MET A 38 -8.66 9.66 0.76
CA MET A 38 -7.54 8.73 0.99
C MET A 38 -7.65 8.03 2.34
N LEU A 39 -7.81 8.80 3.42
CA LEU A 39 -7.91 8.26 4.77
C LEU A 39 -9.17 7.42 4.97
N GLY A 40 -10.31 7.83 4.41
CA GLY A 40 -11.54 7.05 4.45
C GLY A 40 -11.42 5.72 3.72
N THR A 41 -10.78 5.72 2.54
CA THR A 41 -10.50 4.50 1.78
C THR A 41 -9.55 3.56 2.55
N VAL A 42 -8.45 4.09 3.08
CA VAL A 42 -7.49 3.31 3.89
C VAL A 42 -8.15 2.77 5.17
N GLY A 43 -8.95 3.60 5.85
CA GLY A 43 -9.68 3.21 7.06
C GLY A 43 -10.69 2.08 6.79
N GLY A 44 -11.37 2.10 5.64
CA GLY A 44 -12.29 1.03 5.27
C GLY A 44 -11.62 -0.31 4.92
N LEU A 45 -10.31 -0.31 4.66
CA LEU A 45 -9.49 -1.52 4.47
C LEU A 45 -8.93 -2.09 5.77
N LEU A 46 -9.10 -1.42 6.92
CA LEU A 46 -8.65 -1.91 8.23
C LEU A 46 -9.15 -3.33 8.57
N PRO A 47 -10.42 -3.71 8.28
CA PRO A 47 -10.89 -5.07 8.52
C PRO A 47 -10.11 -6.13 7.72
N ASP A 48 -9.72 -5.82 6.48
CA ASP A 48 -8.95 -6.73 5.65
C ASP A 48 -7.47 -6.79 6.06
N LEU A 49 -6.92 -5.71 6.61
CA LEU A 49 -5.58 -5.68 7.20
C LEU A 49 -5.48 -6.58 8.43
N ASP A 50 -6.55 -6.66 9.22
CA ASP A 50 -6.63 -7.50 10.42
C ASP A 50 -6.92 -8.98 10.11
N SER A 51 -7.18 -9.34 8.85
CA SER A 51 -7.48 -10.74 8.46
C SER A 51 -6.22 -11.60 8.26
N ASP A 52 -6.24 -12.88 8.66
CA ASP A 52 -5.10 -13.82 8.52
C ASP A 52 -4.58 -13.95 7.08
N ASN A 53 -5.47 -13.74 6.10
CA ASN A 53 -5.13 -13.67 4.69
C ASN A 53 -5.29 -12.24 4.16
N SER A 54 -4.54 -11.31 4.75
CA SER A 54 -4.59 -9.89 4.43
C SER A 54 -4.05 -9.58 3.03
N THR A 55 -4.96 -9.62 2.05
CA THR A 55 -4.69 -9.13 0.70
C THR A 55 -4.15 -7.70 0.64
N PRO A 56 -4.57 -6.73 1.50
CA PRO A 56 -4.00 -5.39 1.47
C PRO A 56 -2.54 -5.35 1.95
N ILE A 57 -2.16 -6.12 2.98
CA ILE A 57 -0.75 -6.19 3.42
C ILE A 57 0.12 -6.78 2.31
N LYS A 58 -0.35 -7.86 1.66
CA LYS A 58 0.35 -8.47 0.52
C LYS A 58 0.54 -7.47 -0.62
N LEU A 59 -0.46 -6.67 -0.95
CA LEU A 59 -0.39 -5.64 -1.99
C LEU A 59 0.56 -4.50 -1.58
N GLY A 60 0.44 -4.00 -0.35
CA GLY A 60 1.29 -2.93 0.19
C GLY A 60 2.77 -3.30 0.18
N PHE A 61 3.11 -4.49 0.68
CA PHE A 61 4.49 -4.99 0.63
C PHE A 61 4.99 -5.18 -0.79
N ASN A 62 4.12 -5.53 -1.75
CA ASN A 62 4.50 -5.64 -3.16
C ASN A 62 4.95 -4.28 -3.72
N LEU A 63 4.15 -3.23 -3.47
CA LEU A 63 4.49 -1.86 -3.86
C LEU A 63 5.78 -1.37 -3.20
N ILE A 64 5.92 -1.58 -1.90
CA ILE A 64 7.14 -1.23 -1.16
C ILE A 64 8.37 -1.95 -1.73
N SER A 65 8.22 -3.24 -2.10
CA SER A 65 9.31 -4.01 -2.71
C SER A 65 9.75 -3.42 -4.05
N PHE A 66 8.80 -3.00 -4.90
CA PHE A 66 9.11 -2.30 -6.15
C PHE A 66 9.81 -0.95 -5.89
N VAL A 67 9.25 -0.12 -5.01
CA VAL A 67 9.82 1.19 -4.68
C VAL A 67 11.26 1.05 -4.19
N PHE A 68 11.51 0.09 -3.29
CA PHE A 68 12.85 -0.21 -2.79
C PHE A 68 13.80 -0.67 -3.90
N ALA A 69 13.37 -1.62 -4.74
CA ALA A 69 14.18 -2.10 -5.85
C ALA A 69 14.55 -0.96 -6.83
N PHE A 70 13.61 -0.08 -7.15
CA PHE A 70 13.86 1.10 -7.96
C PHE A 70 14.80 2.10 -7.26
N ALA A 71 14.66 2.31 -5.96
CA ALA A 71 15.56 3.16 -5.19
C ALA A 71 17.01 2.65 -5.26
N LEU A 72 17.23 1.33 -5.17
CA LEU A 72 18.56 0.72 -5.34
C LEU A 72 19.13 0.99 -6.74
N VAL A 73 18.34 0.76 -7.79
CA VAL A 73 18.75 1.05 -9.17
C VAL A 73 19.13 2.51 -9.32
N MET A 74 18.30 3.42 -8.80
CA MET A 74 18.57 4.86 -8.89
C MET A 74 19.84 5.25 -8.16
N HIS A 75 20.13 4.65 -7.00
CA HIS A 75 21.34 4.91 -6.24
C HIS A 75 22.61 4.51 -7.02
N TRP A 76 22.64 3.32 -7.61
CA TRP A 76 23.83 2.78 -8.29
C TRP A 76 23.87 2.96 -9.81
N ARG A 77 22.94 3.71 -10.39
CA ARG A 77 22.77 3.85 -11.84
C ARG A 77 24.03 4.29 -12.61
N SER A 78 24.94 5.02 -11.97
CA SER A 78 26.18 5.53 -12.59
C SER A 78 27.40 4.62 -12.42
N GLU A 79 27.32 3.66 -11.50
CA GLU A 79 28.47 2.81 -11.11
C GLU A 79 28.38 1.40 -11.70
N LEU A 80 27.16 0.95 -12.02
CA LEU A 80 26.88 -0.41 -12.44
C LEU A 80 26.49 -0.49 -13.91
N SER A 81 26.85 -1.61 -14.55
CA SER A 81 26.38 -1.92 -15.90
C SER A 81 24.86 -2.14 -15.93
N LEU A 82 24.24 -2.03 -17.11
CA LEU A 82 22.80 -2.30 -17.28
C LEU A 82 22.40 -3.68 -16.75
N LEU A 83 23.19 -4.72 -17.08
CA LEU A 83 22.92 -6.08 -16.61
C LEU A 83 22.96 -6.16 -15.08
N SER A 84 23.97 -5.53 -14.46
CA SER A 84 24.10 -5.46 -13.01
C SER A 84 22.91 -4.74 -12.36
N LEU A 85 22.41 -3.66 -12.97
CA LEU A 85 21.22 -2.94 -12.49
C LEU A 85 19.94 -3.77 -12.61
N MET A 86 19.75 -4.53 -13.69
CA MET A 86 18.62 -5.45 -13.84
C MET A 86 18.64 -6.53 -12.77
N VAL A 87 19.82 -7.12 -12.51
CA VAL A 87 20.00 -8.10 -11.43
C VAL A 87 19.74 -7.47 -10.07
N LEU A 88 20.26 -6.26 -9.81
CA LEU A 88 20.04 -5.53 -8.56
C LEU A 88 18.55 -5.24 -8.32
N TRP A 89 17.81 -4.87 -9.36
CA TRP A 89 16.37 -4.63 -9.29
C TRP A 89 15.61 -5.90 -8.92
N LEU A 90 15.85 -7.00 -9.64
CA LEU A 90 15.21 -8.30 -9.37
C LEU A 90 15.56 -8.83 -7.97
N ALA A 91 16.85 -8.75 -7.60
CA ALA A 91 17.32 -9.19 -6.30
C ALA A 91 16.75 -8.34 -5.16
N GLY A 92 16.74 -7.01 -5.32
CA GLY A 92 16.18 -6.08 -4.34
C GLY A 92 14.69 -6.28 -4.13
N TYR A 93 13.94 -6.48 -5.23
CA TYR A 93 12.52 -6.81 -5.16
C TYR A 93 12.31 -8.16 -4.46
N ALA A 94 13.02 -9.22 -4.85
CA ALA A 94 12.88 -10.54 -4.24
C ALA A 94 13.26 -10.55 -2.76
N PHE A 95 14.31 -9.83 -2.38
CA PHE A 95 14.73 -9.66 -0.99
C PHE A 95 13.62 -9.02 -0.16
N MET A 96 13.07 -7.88 -0.59
CA MET A 96 11.98 -7.22 0.12
C MET A 96 10.71 -8.08 0.15
N ARG A 97 10.37 -8.70 -0.99
CA ARG A 97 9.11 -9.42 -1.17
C ARG A 97 9.06 -10.73 -0.40
N TYR A 98 10.17 -11.44 -0.31
CA TYR A 98 10.19 -12.79 0.27
C TYR A 98 10.90 -12.82 1.61
N VAL A 99 12.04 -12.13 1.76
CA VAL A 99 12.82 -12.19 3.01
C VAL A 99 12.24 -11.23 4.04
N VAL A 100 12.15 -9.94 3.71
CA VAL A 100 11.68 -8.92 4.66
C VAL A 100 10.21 -9.13 4.99
N PHE A 101 9.38 -9.42 3.99
CA PHE A 101 7.97 -9.73 4.21
C PHE A 101 7.78 -10.95 5.13
N TYR A 102 8.53 -12.04 4.93
CA TYR A 102 8.46 -13.22 5.79
C TYR A 102 8.86 -12.90 7.24
N ILE A 103 9.95 -12.15 7.42
CA ILE A 103 10.38 -11.68 8.75
C ILE A 103 9.29 -10.82 9.37
N PHE A 104 8.74 -9.86 8.63
CA PHE A 104 7.65 -9.00 9.11
C PHE A 104 6.46 -9.82 9.59
N THR A 105 5.95 -10.74 8.76
CA THR A 105 4.78 -11.56 9.11
C THR A 105 5.03 -12.51 10.28
N ASN A 106 6.26 -12.96 10.50
CA ASN A 106 6.59 -13.81 11.65
C ASN A 106 6.79 -13.02 12.95
N LEU A 107 7.26 -11.78 12.85
CA LEU A 107 7.42 -10.90 14.01
C LEU A 107 6.09 -10.27 14.43
N THR A 108 5.20 -9.99 13.49
CA THR A 108 3.86 -9.49 13.78
C THR A 108 2.92 -10.66 14.06
N VAL A 109 2.58 -10.86 15.33
CA VAL A 109 1.53 -11.81 15.71
C VAL A 109 0.19 -11.26 15.26
N HIS A 110 -0.48 -11.99 14.36
CA HIS A 110 -1.88 -11.73 14.05
C HIS A 110 -2.70 -12.01 15.32
N ARG A 111 -3.35 -10.96 15.85
CA ARG A 111 -4.26 -11.07 17.00
C ARG A 111 -5.72 -11.04 16.57
N GLY A 112 -6.00 -11.34 15.30
CA GLY A 112 -7.36 -11.58 14.83
C GLY A 112 -7.91 -12.82 15.54
N VAL A 113 -9.03 -12.65 16.25
CA VAL A 113 -9.79 -13.73 16.89
C VAL A 113 -10.71 -14.38 15.86
#